data_AF-A0A954EWM7-F1
#
_entry.id   AF-A0A954EWM7-F1
#
_cell.length_a   1.000
_cell.length_b   1.000
_cell.length_c   1.000
_cell.angle_alpha   90.00
_cell.angle_beta   90.00
_cell.angle_gamma   90.00
#
_symmetry.space_group_name_H-M   'P 1'
#
loop_
_entity.id
_entity.type
_entity.pdbx_description
1 polymer ?
#
loop_
_entity_poly.entity_id
_entity_poly.type
_entity_poly.pdbx_seq_one_letter_code
_entity_poly.pdbx_strand_id
1 'polypeptide(L)'
;MKTVMMALCGLATTLCFANVSDAQVRFIRSGGPRVITINPNGFGGRHHLDDLAYEMKLQANDVAWEMYRRYQHNPGFSATYAEMHELLRDANHIHDLVHASAHHHFHDVDHIAADLHEIDQLFHHIEDDIVGWRPSFHSHHHHAAHGDLFTKMERLEDTLHHLMEDYGVHSRITETTAPPAPTTGIAPPPRF
;
A
#
# COMPACT_ATOMS: atom_id res chain seq x y z
N MET A 1 25.02 71.61 19.94
CA MET A 1 25.05 70.25 20.54
C MET A 1 24.95 69.27 19.39
N LYS A 2 26.08 68.79 18.87
CA LYS A 2 26.76 67.50 19.12
C LYS A 2 26.18 66.30 18.34
N THR A 3 27.06 65.76 17.51
CA THR A 3 27.09 64.59 16.61
C THR A 3 27.01 63.23 17.34
N VAL A 4 26.95 62.14 16.53
CA VAL A 4 27.36 60.72 16.73
C VAL A 4 26.14 59.76 16.75
N MET A 5 25.88 58.80 15.81
CA MET A 5 26.63 57.74 15.09
C MET A 5 26.51 56.34 15.76
N MET A 6 26.35 55.29 14.92
CA MET A 6 26.39 53.81 15.15
C MET A 6 25.11 53.14 15.68
N ALA A 7 24.42 52.23 14.98
CA ALA A 7 24.76 50.93 14.37
C ALA A 7 25.05 49.82 15.41
N LEU A 8 24.21 48.77 15.44
CA LEU A 8 24.58 47.33 15.54
C LEU A 8 23.34 46.41 15.76
N CYS A 9 23.33 45.28 15.03
CA CYS A 9 22.92 43.92 15.42
C CYS A 9 21.52 43.68 16.04
N GLY A 10 20.68 42.72 15.65
CA GLY A 10 20.87 41.49 14.87
C GLY A 10 19.56 40.68 14.87
N LEU A 11 19.55 39.62 14.06
CA LEU A 11 18.46 38.69 13.78
C LEU A 11 17.83 38.00 15.01
N ALA A 12 16.52 37.75 14.95
CA ALA A 12 15.90 36.43 15.18
C ALA A 12 14.38 36.49 14.93
N THR A 13 13.94 36.06 13.76
CA THR A 13 12.53 35.78 13.46
C THR A 13 12.20 34.38 13.99
N THR A 14 11.70 34.29 15.22
CA THR A 14 11.04 33.07 15.72
C THR A 14 9.56 33.21 15.45
N LEU A 15 9.08 32.47 14.46
CA LEU A 15 7.67 32.32 14.14
C LEU A 15 6.91 31.65 15.30
N CYS A 16 5.73 32.20 15.54
CA CYS A 16 4.81 31.91 16.62
C CYS A 16 4.31 30.46 16.60
N PHE A 17 4.48 29.74 17.71
CA PHE A 17 3.57 28.65 18.08
C PHE A 17 2.40 29.25 18.86
N ALA A 18 1.33 29.59 18.14
CA ALA A 18 0.04 29.86 18.76
C ALA A 18 -0.71 28.53 18.90
N ASN A 19 -0.84 28.09 20.15
CA ASN A 19 -1.81 27.09 20.57
C ASN A 19 -3.19 27.42 20.01
N VAL A 20 -3.76 26.50 19.24
CA VAL A 20 -5.21 26.43 19.02
C VAL A 20 -5.65 25.05 19.48
N SER A 21 -6.04 25.02 20.75
CA SER A 21 -6.97 24.03 21.29
C SER A 21 -8.36 24.29 20.69
N ASP A 22 -9.17 23.25 20.65
CA ASP A 22 -10.58 23.18 20.22
C ASP A 22 -10.87 23.11 18.71
N ALA A 23 -10.98 21.86 18.25
CA ALA A 23 -12.18 21.44 17.53
C ALA A 23 -12.54 20.01 17.95
N GLN A 24 -13.22 19.91 19.10
CA GLN A 24 -14.13 18.80 19.38
C GLN A 24 -15.23 18.78 18.31
N VAL A 25 -15.14 17.86 17.35
CA VAL A 25 -16.34 17.37 16.66
C VAL A 25 -16.35 15.85 16.78
N ARG A 26 -17.03 15.40 17.84
CA ARG A 26 -17.57 14.04 17.93
C ARG A 26 -18.45 13.80 16.71
N PHE A 27 -18.02 12.90 15.84
CA PHE A 27 -18.96 12.06 15.11
C PHE A 27 -18.88 10.66 15.71
N ILE A 28 -19.90 10.31 16.49
CA ILE A 28 -20.14 8.96 16.97
C ILE A 28 -20.54 8.15 15.73
N ARG A 29 -19.58 7.43 15.14
CA ARG A 29 -19.85 6.25 14.33
C ARG A 29 -19.36 5.04 15.11
N SER A 30 -20.30 4.19 15.47
CA SER A 30 -20.10 2.89 16.11
C SER A 30 -19.16 2.02 15.28
N GLY A 31 -17.89 1.99 15.68
CA GLY A 31 -16.86 1.07 15.22
C GLY A 31 -15.69 1.26 16.17
N GLY A 32 -15.59 0.39 17.19
CA GLY A 32 -14.55 0.51 18.23
C GLY A 32 -13.14 0.56 17.65
N PRO A 33 -12.12 0.97 18.44
CA PRO A 33 -10.73 0.92 18.01
C PRO A 33 -10.42 -0.52 17.61
N ARG A 34 -10.23 -0.76 16.31
CA ARG A 34 -9.65 -2.01 15.83
C ARG A 34 -8.17 -1.94 16.22
N VAL A 35 -7.84 -2.60 17.32
CA VAL A 35 -6.46 -2.86 17.70
C VAL A 35 -5.89 -3.78 16.62
N ILE A 36 -5.11 -3.23 15.69
CA ILE A 36 -4.28 -4.02 14.79
C ILE A 36 -3.24 -4.68 15.70
N THR A 37 -3.41 -5.98 15.95
CA THR A 37 -2.42 -6.75 16.70
C THR A 37 -1.33 -7.12 15.70
N ILE A 38 -0.36 -6.22 15.50
CA ILE A 38 0.91 -6.58 14.86
C ILE A 38 1.53 -7.63 15.79
N ASN A 39 1.68 -8.87 15.35
CA ASN A 39 2.39 -9.89 16.14
C ASN A 39 3.89 -9.52 16.09
N PRO A 40 4.44 -8.81 17.10
CA PRO A 40 5.72 -8.14 16.97
C PRO A 40 6.86 -9.07 17.40
N ASN A 41 6.77 -10.36 17.02
CA ASN A 41 7.56 -11.41 17.63
C ASN A 41 8.98 -11.47 17.04
N GLY A 42 9.82 -10.52 17.45
CA GLY A 42 11.29 -10.60 17.41
C GLY A 42 11.95 -9.85 16.25
N PHE A 43 13.25 -9.53 16.43
CA PHE A 43 14.12 -8.96 15.40
C PHE A 43 13.98 -9.68 14.04
N GLY A 44 13.73 -11.00 14.04
CA GLY A 44 13.51 -11.78 12.82
C GLY A 44 12.25 -11.44 12.04
N GLY A 45 11.14 -11.04 12.69
CA GLY A 45 9.90 -10.68 12.00
C GLY A 45 10.01 -9.35 11.24
N ARG A 46 10.77 -8.38 11.77
CA ARG A 46 10.99 -7.09 11.09
C ARG A 46 11.92 -7.20 9.89
N HIS A 47 12.95 -8.04 9.98
CA HIS A 47 13.80 -8.34 8.83
C HIS A 47 13.04 -9.06 7.73
N HIS A 48 12.12 -9.96 8.08
CA HIS A 48 11.27 -10.62 7.09
C HIS A 48 10.38 -9.64 6.33
N LEU A 49 9.73 -8.70 7.04
CA LEU A 49 8.95 -7.64 6.40
C LEU A 49 9.80 -6.77 5.47
N ASP A 50 11.03 -6.44 5.87
CA ASP A 50 11.99 -5.68 5.04
C ASP A 50 12.34 -6.44 3.76
N ASP A 51 12.61 -7.74 3.86
CA ASP A 51 12.89 -8.61 2.71
C ASP A 51 11.69 -8.68 1.74
N LEU A 52 10.46 -8.83 2.26
CA LEU A 52 9.23 -8.85 1.45
C LEU A 52 8.99 -7.51 0.74
N ALA A 53 9.14 -6.39 1.45
CA ALA A 53 8.97 -5.06 0.87
C ALA A 53 10.04 -4.77 -0.19
N TYR A 54 11.28 -5.21 0.04
CA TYR A 54 12.36 -5.13 -0.93
C TYR A 54 12.06 -5.95 -2.20
N GLU A 55 11.60 -7.18 -2.03
CA GLU A 55 11.22 -8.08 -3.12
C GLU A 55 10.05 -7.52 -3.94
N MET A 56 9.00 -7.02 -3.28
CA MET A 56 7.85 -6.37 -3.93
C MET A 56 8.29 -5.23 -4.84
N LYS A 57 9.19 -4.35 -4.37
CA LYS A 57 9.78 -3.27 -5.17
C LYS A 57 10.51 -3.81 -6.40
N LEU A 58 11.34 -4.84 -6.24
CA LEU A 58 12.10 -5.41 -7.36
C LEU A 58 11.17 -5.99 -8.43
N GLN A 59 10.12 -6.70 -8.01
CA GLN A 59 9.13 -7.29 -8.89
C GLN A 59 8.28 -6.23 -9.59
N ALA A 60 7.84 -5.18 -8.90
CA ALA A 60 7.15 -4.04 -9.52
C ALA A 60 8.00 -3.38 -10.63
N ASN A 61 9.31 -3.23 -10.39
CA ASN A 61 10.22 -2.71 -11.41
C ASN A 61 10.39 -3.67 -12.58
N ASP A 62 10.46 -4.98 -12.33
CA ASP A 62 10.53 -6.02 -13.38
C ASP A 62 9.26 -6.05 -14.25
N VAL A 63 8.08 -5.87 -13.64
CA VAL A 63 6.80 -5.71 -14.35
C VAL A 63 6.83 -4.46 -15.23
N ALA A 64 7.21 -3.30 -14.70
CA ALA A 64 7.30 -2.06 -15.47
C ALA A 64 8.25 -2.21 -16.68
N TRP A 65 9.41 -2.85 -16.49
CA TRP A 65 10.32 -3.16 -17.58
C TRP A 65 9.74 -4.10 -18.63
N GLU A 66 8.94 -5.08 -18.22
CA GLU A 66 8.28 -6.00 -19.15
C GLU A 66 7.19 -5.29 -19.96
N MET A 67 6.34 -4.50 -19.29
CA MET A 67 5.30 -3.69 -19.93
C MET A 67 5.91 -2.79 -21.00
N TYR A 68 6.95 -2.03 -20.65
CA TYR A 68 7.60 -1.10 -21.58
C TYR A 68 8.21 -1.81 -22.78
N ARG A 69 8.95 -2.90 -22.57
CA ARG A 69 9.68 -3.57 -23.66
C ARG A 69 8.77 -4.29 -24.64
N ARG A 70 7.70 -4.94 -24.16
CA ARG A 70 6.92 -5.88 -24.97
C ARG A 70 5.48 -5.46 -25.20
N TYR A 71 4.92 -4.62 -24.35
CA TYR A 71 3.49 -4.33 -24.35
C TYR A 71 3.14 -2.89 -24.72
N GLN A 72 4.14 -2.02 -24.95
CA GLN A 72 3.95 -0.60 -25.31
C GLN A 72 3.05 -0.28 -26.52
N HIS A 73 2.73 -1.28 -27.34
CA HIS A 73 1.90 -1.12 -28.53
C HIS A 73 0.41 -1.39 -28.26
N ASN A 74 0.04 -1.87 -27.07
CA ASN A 74 -1.35 -2.15 -26.74
C ASN A 74 -2.14 -0.85 -26.50
N PRO A 75 -3.43 -0.81 -26.88
CA PRO A 75 -4.32 0.27 -26.50
C PRO A 75 -4.36 0.43 -24.97
N GLY A 76 -4.46 1.68 -24.49
CA GLY A 76 -4.46 1.96 -23.05
C GLY A 76 -3.07 1.97 -22.40
N PHE A 77 -2.03 1.47 -23.08
CA PHE A 77 -0.68 1.33 -22.50
C PHE A 77 -0.19 2.56 -21.75
N SER A 78 -0.35 3.77 -22.31
CA SER A 78 0.18 4.98 -21.66
C SER A 78 -0.44 5.26 -20.30
N ALA A 79 -1.72 4.94 -20.09
CA ALA A 79 -2.42 5.17 -18.82
C ALA A 79 -2.02 4.09 -17.82
N THR A 80 -2.22 2.82 -18.18
CA THR A 80 -1.89 1.67 -17.34
C THR A 80 -0.40 1.60 -16.98
N TYR A 81 0.50 2.05 -17.88
CA TYR A 81 1.93 2.14 -17.57
C TYR A 81 2.26 3.26 -16.58
N ALA A 82 1.52 4.38 -16.61
CA ALA A 82 1.68 5.43 -15.61
C ALA A 82 1.23 4.95 -14.22
N GLU A 83 0.13 4.20 -14.15
CA GLU A 83 -0.36 3.53 -12.94
C GLU A 83 0.65 2.50 -12.42
N MET A 84 1.26 1.71 -13.30
CA MET A 84 2.33 0.78 -12.89
C MET A 84 3.55 1.51 -12.30
N HIS A 85 3.89 2.70 -12.82
CA HIS A 85 4.94 3.54 -12.23
C HIS A 85 4.55 4.11 -10.87
N GLU A 86 3.28 4.44 -10.68
CA GLU A 86 2.73 4.83 -9.38
C GLU A 86 2.85 3.69 -8.38
N LEU A 87 2.44 2.47 -8.75
CA LEU A 87 2.60 1.28 -7.91
C LEU A 87 4.08 1.05 -7.54
N LEU A 88 5.00 1.16 -8.50
CA LEU A 88 6.44 1.04 -8.22
C LEU A 88 6.92 2.11 -7.24
N ARG A 89 6.45 3.35 -7.36
CA ARG A 89 6.80 4.43 -6.42
C ARG A 89 6.28 4.12 -5.02
N ASP A 90 5.07 3.60 -4.90
CA ASP A 90 4.46 3.27 -3.61
C ASP A 90 5.15 2.05 -2.99
N ALA A 91 5.53 1.06 -3.79
CA ALA A 91 6.36 -0.07 -3.35
C ALA A 91 7.74 0.36 -2.81
N ASN A 92 8.37 1.34 -3.47
CA ASN A 92 9.60 1.95 -2.95
C ASN A 92 9.35 2.65 -1.60
N HIS A 93 8.24 3.38 -1.49
CA HIS A 93 7.89 4.09 -0.27
C HIS A 93 7.67 3.13 0.91
N ILE A 94 6.92 2.05 0.70
CA ILE A 94 6.68 1.01 1.70
C ILE A 94 7.99 0.36 2.14
N HIS A 95 8.87 0.00 1.20
CA HIS A 95 10.19 -0.52 1.52
C HIS A 95 10.97 0.45 2.43
N ASP A 96 11.02 1.74 2.09
CA ASP A 96 11.76 2.72 2.90
C ASP A 96 11.18 2.87 4.31
N LEU A 97 9.85 2.82 4.46
CA LEU A 97 9.17 2.86 5.76
C LEU A 97 9.45 1.60 6.61
N VAL A 98 9.29 0.42 6.01
CA VAL A 98 9.54 -0.86 6.67
C VAL A 98 11.01 -0.99 7.06
N HIS A 99 11.92 -0.66 6.15
CA HIS A 99 13.36 -0.62 6.40
C HIS A 99 13.71 0.30 7.57
N ALA A 100 13.18 1.52 7.56
CA ALA A 100 13.37 2.45 8.66
C ALA A 100 12.84 1.91 9.99
N SER A 101 11.70 1.24 10.00
CA SER A 101 11.12 0.63 11.22
C SER A 101 11.90 -0.60 11.74
N ALA A 102 12.60 -1.30 10.84
CA ALA A 102 13.46 -2.43 11.17
C ALA A 102 14.79 -1.98 11.78
N HIS A 103 15.37 -0.87 11.28
CA HIS A 103 16.69 -0.38 11.69
C HIS A 103 16.66 0.73 12.75
N HIS A 104 15.57 1.47 12.84
CA HIS A 104 15.38 2.53 13.81
C HIS A 104 14.14 2.18 14.63
N HIS A 105 14.17 2.38 15.96
CA HIS A 105 13.04 2.14 16.85
C HIS A 105 11.91 3.18 16.64
N PHE A 106 11.47 3.36 15.40
CA PHE A 106 10.43 4.26 14.98
C PHE A 106 9.09 3.51 14.98
N HIS A 107 8.08 4.16 15.54
CA HIS A 107 6.73 3.60 15.76
C HIS A 107 5.65 4.33 14.94
N ASP A 108 6.03 5.06 13.89
CA ASP A 108 5.09 5.81 13.05
C ASP A 108 4.52 4.88 11.95
N VAL A 109 3.83 3.82 12.39
CA VAL A 109 3.37 2.67 11.58
C VAL A 109 1.89 2.76 11.16
N ASP A 110 1.22 3.88 11.44
CA ASP A 110 -0.24 4.01 11.27
C ASP A 110 -0.70 4.16 9.80
N HIS A 111 0.20 4.48 8.85
CA HIS A 111 -0.16 4.67 7.44
C HIS A 111 0.25 3.52 6.51
N ILE A 112 1.26 2.70 6.85
CA ILE A 112 1.71 1.56 6.00
C ILE A 112 0.55 0.60 5.67
N ALA A 113 -0.36 0.36 6.63
CA ALA A 113 -1.51 -0.50 6.39
C ALA A 113 -2.52 0.09 5.39
N ALA A 114 -2.68 1.42 5.38
CA ALA A 114 -3.52 2.11 4.39
C ALA A 114 -2.86 2.09 3.02
N ASP A 115 -1.57 2.41 2.95
CA ASP A 115 -0.77 2.42 1.72
C ASP A 115 -0.76 1.03 1.07
N LEU A 116 -0.59 -0.05 1.83
CA LEU A 116 -0.66 -1.42 1.31
C LEU A 116 -2.03 -1.76 0.71
N HIS A 117 -3.12 -1.24 1.29
CA HIS A 117 -4.45 -1.44 0.75
C HIS A 117 -4.71 -0.62 -0.52
N GLU A 118 -4.14 0.58 -0.61
CA GLU A 118 -4.20 1.41 -1.82
C GLU A 118 -3.38 0.76 -2.96
N ILE A 119 -2.22 0.19 -2.65
CA ILE A 119 -1.40 -0.59 -3.60
C ILE A 119 -2.18 -1.80 -4.12
N ASP A 120 -2.86 -2.57 -3.26
CA ASP A 120 -3.70 -3.73 -3.65
C ASP A 120 -4.82 -3.33 -4.62
N GLN A 121 -5.49 -2.20 -4.36
CA GLN A 121 -6.53 -1.68 -5.26
C GLN A 121 -5.96 -1.24 -6.61
N LEU A 122 -4.83 -0.54 -6.60
CA LEU A 122 -4.15 -0.10 -7.83
C LEU A 122 -3.66 -1.30 -8.64
N PHE A 123 -3.12 -2.32 -7.97
CA PHE A 123 -2.67 -3.56 -8.59
C PHE A 123 -3.80 -4.24 -9.35
N HIS A 124 -4.95 -4.47 -8.72
CA HIS A 124 -6.10 -5.08 -9.39
C HIS A 124 -6.65 -4.24 -10.54
N HIS A 125 -6.59 -2.90 -10.44
CA HIS A 125 -6.96 -2.05 -11.56
C HIS A 125 -6.04 -2.27 -12.77
N ILE A 126 -4.72 -2.33 -12.54
CA ILE A 126 -3.74 -2.62 -13.59
C ILE A 126 -3.97 -4.00 -14.19
N GLU A 127 -4.26 -5.01 -13.38
CA GLU A 127 -4.57 -6.36 -13.85
C GLU A 127 -5.76 -6.40 -14.82
N ASP A 128 -6.86 -5.75 -14.44
CA ASP A 128 -8.06 -5.64 -15.27
C ASP A 128 -7.75 -4.98 -16.62
N ASP A 129 -6.91 -3.95 -16.63
CA ASP A 129 -6.50 -3.22 -17.83
C ASP A 129 -5.64 -4.05 -18.79
N ILE A 130 -4.80 -4.95 -18.26
CA ILE A 130 -3.85 -5.74 -19.07
C ILE A 130 -4.40 -7.08 -19.56
N VAL A 131 -5.57 -7.54 -19.09
CA VAL A 131 -6.19 -8.83 -19.49
C VAL A 131 -6.24 -9.04 -21.00
N GLY A 132 -6.48 -7.98 -21.77
CA GLY A 132 -6.58 -8.04 -23.23
C GLY A 132 -5.27 -7.85 -24.00
N TRP A 133 -4.17 -7.56 -23.31
CA TRP A 133 -2.91 -7.17 -23.94
C TRP A 133 -2.21 -8.35 -24.61
N ARG A 134 -1.49 -8.04 -25.68
CA ARG A 134 -0.67 -9.02 -26.42
C ARG A 134 0.79 -8.59 -26.43
N PRO A 135 1.75 -9.53 -26.34
CA PRO A 135 3.16 -9.20 -26.46
C PRO A 135 3.51 -8.87 -27.92
N SER A 136 4.49 -7.98 -28.11
CA SER A 136 5.00 -7.68 -29.44
C SER A 136 5.86 -8.83 -29.95
N PHE A 137 5.57 -9.31 -31.17
CA PHE A 137 6.30 -10.42 -31.80
C PHE A 137 7.67 -10.02 -32.40
N HIS A 138 8.02 -8.73 -32.36
CA HIS A 138 9.25 -8.19 -32.95
C HIS A 138 10.44 -8.17 -31.99
N SER A 139 10.27 -8.63 -30.75
CA SER A 139 11.37 -8.81 -29.80
C SER A 139 12.14 -10.10 -30.17
N HIS A 140 13.17 -9.98 -31.01
CA HIS A 140 14.05 -11.10 -31.41
C HIS A 140 14.97 -11.63 -30.29
N HIS A 141 14.73 -11.29 -29.03
CA HIS A 141 15.48 -11.82 -27.90
C HIS A 141 14.84 -13.11 -27.38
N HIS A 142 15.03 -14.19 -28.14
CA HIS A 142 14.49 -15.51 -27.86
C HIS A 142 15.09 -16.25 -26.65
N HIS A 143 15.98 -15.64 -25.87
CA HIS A 143 16.57 -16.29 -24.71
C HIS A 143 16.81 -15.30 -23.56
N ALA A 144 15.94 -15.33 -22.55
CA ALA A 144 16.33 -15.53 -21.15
C ALA A 144 15.17 -15.26 -20.17
N ALA A 145 14.57 -16.34 -19.67
CA ALA A 145 14.14 -16.58 -18.28
C ALA A 145 13.16 -15.64 -17.54
N HIS A 146 12.87 -14.44 -18.04
CA HIS A 146 11.93 -13.50 -17.45
C HIS A 146 10.54 -13.82 -18.00
N GLY A 147 9.69 -14.41 -17.17
CA GLY A 147 8.38 -14.95 -17.56
C GLY A 147 7.46 -13.97 -18.27
N ASP A 148 6.34 -14.49 -18.76
CA ASP A 148 5.27 -13.68 -19.32
C ASP A 148 4.81 -12.59 -18.32
N LEU A 149 4.27 -11.48 -18.82
CA LEU A 149 3.82 -10.36 -17.99
C LEU A 149 2.88 -10.84 -16.88
N PHE A 150 1.97 -11.75 -17.21
CA PHE A 150 1.04 -12.35 -16.25
C PHE A 150 1.75 -13.13 -15.14
N THR A 151 2.79 -13.91 -15.46
CA THR A 151 3.58 -14.61 -14.43
C THR A 151 4.34 -13.64 -13.53
N LYS A 152 4.75 -12.48 -14.03
CA LYS A 152 5.40 -11.45 -13.20
C LYS A 152 4.40 -10.73 -12.30
N MET A 153 3.20 -10.47 -12.81
CA MET A 153 2.09 -9.91 -12.03
C MET A 153 1.68 -10.87 -10.90
N GLU A 154 1.47 -12.16 -11.19
CA GLU A 154 1.14 -13.18 -10.19
C GLU A 154 2.16 -13.23 -9.05
N ARG A 155 3.47 -13.16 -9.36
CA ARG A 155 4.52 -13.12 -8.33
C ARG A 155 4.47 -11.85 -7.48
N LEU A 156 4.17 -10.73 -8.12
CA LEU A 156 4.02 -9.43 -7.45
C LEU A 156 2.81 -9.44 -6.52
N GLU A 157 1.68 -10.00 -6.96
CA GLU A 157 0.47 -10.21 -6.15
C GLU A 157 0.78 -11.08 -4.94
N ASP A 158 1.39 -12.25 -5.14
CA ASP A 158 1.77 -13.17 -4.07
C ASP A 158 2.64 -12.48 -3.02
N THR A 159 3.63 -11.69 -3.47
CA THR A 159 4.54 -10.97 -2.56
C THR A 159 3.82 -9.84 -1.82
N LEU A 160 2.94 -9.10 -2.48
CA LEU A 160 2.10 -8.07 -1.87
C LEU A 160 1.19 -8.67 -0.81
N HIS A 161 0.50 -9.76 -1.11
CA HIS A 161 -0.41 -10.42 -0.17
C HIS A 161 0.31 -11.04 1.02
N HIS A 162 1.48 -11.65 0.83
CA HIS A 162 2.31 -12.09 1.96
C HIS A 162 2.76 -10.93 2.84
N LEU A 163 3.18 -9.81 2.24
CA LEU A 163 3.54 -8.61 2.99
C LEU A 163 2.35 -8.06 3.78
N MET A 164 1.16 -8.04 3.18
CA MET A 164 -0.08 -7.63 3.84
C MET A 164 -0.43 -8.56 5.01
N GLU A 165 -0.38 -9.88 4.80
CA GLU A 165 -0.66 -10.88 5.82
C GLU A 165 0.27 -10.72 7.03
N ASP A 166 1.59 -10.62 6.78
CA ASP A 166 2.59 -10.49 7.85
C ASP A 166 2.53 -9.14 8.56
N TYR A 167 2.15 -8.07 7.84
CA TYR A 167 1.89 -6.76 8.44
C TYR A 167 0.57 -6.73 9.24
N GLY A 168 -0.32 -7.71 9.03
CA GLY A 168 -1.65 -7.81 9.66
C GLY A 168 -2.75 -7.07 8.91
N VAL A 169 -2.51 -6.66 7.66
CA VAL A 169 -3.51 -6.09 6.75
C VAL A 169 -4.31 -7.24 6.13
N HIS A 170 -5.63 -7.22 6.33
CA HIS A 170 -6.52 -8.18 5.70
C HIS A 170 -7.31 -7.43 4.63
N SER A 171 -7.15 -7.80 3.35
CA SER A 171 -8.02 -7.31 2.29
C SER A 171 -9.44 -7.68 2.66
N ARG A 172 -10.30 -6.68 2.85
CA ARG A 172 -11.72 -6.91 3.14
C ARG A 172 -12.39 -7.44 1.88
N ILE A 173 -12.24 -8.73 1.61
CA ILE A 173 -13.33 -9.46 0.98
C ILE A 173 -14.42 -9.47 2.05
N THR A 174 -15.30 -8.48 2.01
CA THR A 174 -16.57 -8.57 2.72
C THR A 174 -17.35 -9.71 2.07
N GLU A 175 -17.05 -10.93 2.49
CA GLU A 175 -18.07 -11.97 2.53
C GLU A 175 -19.09 -11.45 3.54
N THR A 176 -20.05 -10.66 3.05
CA THR A 176 -21.29 -10.41 3.75
C THR A 176 -22.00 -11.75 3.78
N THR A 177 -21.57 -12.64 4.67
CA THR A 177 -22.43 -13.72 5.15
C THR A 177 -23.60 -13.00 5.80
N ALA A 178 -24.69 -12.92 5.04
CA ALA A 178 -25.97 -12.46 5.53
C ALA A 178 -26.26 -13.16 6.87
N PRO A 179 -26.80 -12.44 7.88
CA PRO A 179 -27.20 -13.07 9.12
C PRO A 179 -28.11 -14.27 8.80
N PRO A 180 -27.95 -15.42 9.48
CA PRO A 180 -28.80 -16.57 9.24
C PRO A 180 -30.26 -16.13 9.36
N ALA A 181 -31.05 -16.39 8.31
CA ALA A 181 -32.47 -16.10 8.32
C ALA A 181 -33.09 -16.67 9.60
N PRO A 182 -33.94 -15.92 10.32
CA PRO A 182 -34.62 -16.45 11.49
C PRO A 182 -35.40 -17.69 11.08
N THR A 183 -34.98 -18.85 11.60
CA THR A 183 -35.69 -20.11 11.46
C THR A 183 -37.12 -19.88 11.93
N THR A 184 -38.06 -19.90 10.98
CA THR A 184 -39.48 -19.80 11.28
C THR A 184 -39.83 -21.02 12.13
N GLY A 185 -40.07 -20.79 13.42
CA GLY A 185 -40.51 -21.81 14.35
C GLY A 185 -41.84 -22.38 13.87
N ILE A 186 -41.81 -23.58 13.29
CA ILE A 186 -42.99 -24.40 13.09
C ILE A 186 -43.47 -24.80 14.48
N ALA A 187 -44.59 -24.21 14.91
CA ALA A 187 -45.24 -24.55 16.16
C ALA A 187 -45.64 -26.04 16.15
N PRO A 188 -45.41 -26.79 17.24
CA PRO A 188 -45.95 -28.13 17.36
C PRO A 188 -47.48 -28.06 17.54
N PRO A 189 -48.25 -29.00 16.96
CA PRO A 189 -49.70 -28.99 17.08
C PRO A 189 -50.13 -29.19 18.55
N PRO A 190 -51.23 -28.56 19.00
CA PRO A 190 -51.77 -28.79 20.33
C PRO A 190 -52.20 -30.26 20.48
N ARG A 191 -51.83 -30.87 21.61
CA ARG A 191 -52.34 -32.19 22.01
C ARG A 191 -53.59 -32.01 22.86
N PHE A 192 -54.70 -32.55 22.33
CA PHE A 192 -56.03 -32.80 22.91
C PHE A 192 -56.85 -31.60 23.38
#